data_AF-A0A061S8F1-F1
#
_entry.id   AF-A0A061S8F1-F1
#
_cell.length_a   1.000
_cell.length_b   1.000
_cell.length_c   1.000
_cell.angle_alpha   90.00
_cell.angle_beta   90.00
_cell.angle_gamma   90.00
#
_symmetry.space_group_name_H-M   'P 1'
#
loop_
_entity.id
_entity.type
_entity.pdbx_description
1 polymer ?
#
loop_
_entity_poly.entity_id
_entity_poly.type
_entity_poly.pdbx_seq_one_letter_code
_entity_poly.pdbx_strand_id
1 'polypeptide(L)'
;MAGSQNRPTGLVPGPTGSRGAAAPFGTWPANGSCGGPTTTGIDIRVSSDRVIALDTQPVRSAGVLLRLLQREALPAGLGAAVMGLTTTTGTRGERRPLTDVSAEALAELMDLQIAMWLLRVCDAVVVMCPESDAEGPLELISAAGMLLSSVPRPTSTWQPAKGGTDPGEENVGTAAVIPGIAGCSAGHKLPEAALAAQRAASCILADSDVSLSRGLEVPQGMGRAREDPGGHGFGEGPAQEGASFFALPTPGDEPAGAYEQLCSELCAGVLSAPRQQGNPLREQEWLAFAQQTWSDIQKSGAVSAYLSRQHETRFRGAPDWQVP
;
A
#
# COMPACT_ATOMS: atom_id res chain seq x y z
N MET A 1 13.59 38.50 -35.58
CA MET A 1 13.14 37.09 -35.50
C MET A 1 14.23 36.31 -34.78
N ALA A 2 14.07 36.12 -33.47
CA ALA A 2 14.99 35.38 -32.63
C ALA A 2 14.31 34.06 -32.25
N GLY A 3 14.93 32.94 -32.62
CA GLY A 3 14.47 31.59 -32.29
C GLY A 3 14.82 31.24 -30.85
N SER A 4 13.79 30.97 -30.05
CA SER A 4 13.86 30.53 -28.66
C SER A 4 14.45 29.12 -28.58
N GLN A 5 15.47 28.96 -27.74
CA GLN A 5 16.07 27.67 -27.39
C GLN A 5 15.16 26.92 -26.41
N ASN A 6 14.72 25.72 -26.81
CA ASN A 6 14.13 24.73 -25.91
C ASN A 6 15.19 24.25 -24.90
N ARG A 7 14.98 24.54 -23.62
CA ARG A 7 15.64 23.82 -22.51
C ARG A 7 14.89 22.51 -22.26
N PRO A 8 15.55 21.34 -22.28
CA PRO A 8 14.96 20.13 -21.73
C PRO A 8 14.95 20.26 -20.20
N THR A 9 13.76 20.13 -19.62
CA THR A 9 13.51 20.05 -18.18
C THR A 9 14.13 18.77 -17.61
N GLY A 10 14.99 18.95 -16.61
CA GLY A 10 15.20 18.05 -15.46
C GLY A 10 15.40 16.57 -15.74
N LEU A 11 16.63 16.18 -16.06
CA LEU A 11 17.13 14.83 -15.76
C LEU A 11 17.26 14.73 -14.24
N VAL A 12 16.39 13.95 -13.59
CA VAL A 12 16.54 13.57 -12.18
C VAL A 12 17.65 12.52 -12.11
N PRO A 13 18.81 12.79 -11.49
CA PRO A 13 19.79 11.76 -11.21
C PRO A 13 19.25 10.87 -10.09
N GLY A 14 19.32 9.54 -10.28
CA GLY A 14 19.02 8.60 -9.20
C GLY A 14 19.91 8.83 -7.97
N PRO A 15 19.48 8.38 -6.78
CA PRO A 15 20.17 8.65 -5.52
C PRO A 15 21.60 8.12 -5.58
N THR A 16 22.57 9.03 -5.49
CA THR A 16 24.00 8.70 -5.41
C THR A 16 24.37 8.31 -3.98
N GLY A 17 23.80 7.21 -3.49
CA GLY A 17 24.19 6.54 -2.26
C GLY A 17 25.04 5.31 -2.58
N SER A 18 26.34 5.36 -2.26
CA SER A 18 27.37 4.35 -2.59
C SER A 18 27.59 4.10 -4.10
N ARG A 19 28.69 4.64 -4.63
CA ARG A 19 29.14 4.33 -6.00
C ARG A 19 29.45 2.82 -6.12
N GLY A 20 28.49 2.03 -6.62
CA GLY A 20 28.74 0.70 -7.17
C GLY A 20 27.77 -0.43 -6.78
N ALA A 21 26.88 -0.25 -5.80
CA ALA A 21 25.92 -1.29 -5.45
C ALA A 21 24.62 -1.14 -6.27
N ALA A 22 24.23 -2.19 -7.00
CA ALA A 22 22.92 -2.23 -7.63
C ALA A 22 21.82 -2.16 -6.56
N ALA A 23 20.72 -1.44 -6.85
CA ALA A 23 19.58 -1.38 -5.96
C ALA A 23 19.08 -2.82 -5.65
N PRO A 24 18.68 -3.11 -4.39
CA PRO A 24 18.29 -4.46 -3.99
C PRO A 24 17.01 -4.94 -4.69
N PHE A 25 16.15 -4.01 -5.09
CA PHE A 25 14.94 -4.22 -5.89
C PHE A 25 15.07 -3.54 -7.26
N GLY A 26 14.29 -4.02 -8.23
CA GLY A 26 14.31 -3.49 -9.59
C GLY A 26 13.80 -2.05 -9.64
N THR A 27 14.66 -1.10 -10.00
CA THR A 27 14.29 0.31 -10.15
C THR A 27 13.89 0.64 -11.58
N TRP A 28 13.10 1.69 -11.74
CA TRP A 28 12.78 2.20 -13.07
C TRP A 28 14.06 2.65 -13.81
N PRO A 29 14.25 2.24 -15.07
CA PRO A 29 15.44 2.63 -15.83
C PRO A 29 15.42 4.13 -16.12
N ALA A 30 16.57 4.78 -15.97
CA ALA A 30 16.74 6.22 -16.16
C ALA A 30 16.38 6.74 -17.57
N ASN A 31 16.26 5.86 -18.55
CA ASN A 31 15.91 6.20 -19.94
C ASN A 31 14.39 6.29 -20.18
N GLY A 32 13.55 6.03 -19.18
CA GLY A 32 12.08 6.15 -19.29
C GLY A 32 11.42 5.20 -20.29
N SER A 33 12.16 4.20 -20.79
CA SER A 33 11.77 3.45 -22.00
C SER A 33 10.82 2.28 -21.78
N CYS A 34 10.47 1.93 -20.54
CA CYS A 34 9.57 0.82 -20.26
C CYS A 34 8.14 1.31 -20.05
N GLY A 35 7.20 0.89 -20.90
CA GLY A 35 5.77 1.18 -20.72
C GLY A 35 5.07 0.29 -19.68
N GLY A 36 5.79 -0.28 -18.69
CA GLY A 36 5.21 -1.25 -17.77
C GLY A 36 5.96 -1.36 -16.43
N PRO A 37 5.35 -1.98 -15.40
CA PRO A 37 5.91 -2.04 -14.06
C PRO A 37 7.20 -2.86 -14.02
N THR A 38 8.12 -2.43 -13.16
CA THR A 38 9.42 -3.07 -12.89
C THR A 38 9.27 -4.35 -12.10
N THR A 39 8.33 -4.40 -11.15
CA THR A 39 8.02 -5.57 -10.33
C THR A 39 6.72 -6.25 -10.82
N THR A 40 6.73 -7.58 -10.90
CA THR A 40 5.54 -8.40 -11.20
C THR A 40 5.30 -9.42 -10.10
N GLY A 41 4.16 -9.33 -9.42
CA GLY A 41 3.90 -10.15 -8.25
C GLY A 41 4.61 -9.59 -7.02
N ILE A 42 5.42 -10.42 -6.36
CA ILE A 42 6.09 -10.09 -5.09
C ILE A 42 7.54 -10.60 -5.15
N ASP A 43 8.49 -9.69 -5.00
CA ASP A 43 9.91 -9.99 -4.86
C ASP A 43 10.31 -10.03 -3.39
N ILE A 44 11.18 -10.97 -3.03
CA ILE A 44 11.64 -11.19 -1.65
C ILE A 44 13.14 -10.96 -1.52
N ARG A 45 13.55 -10.25 -0.47
CA ARG A 45 14.94 -10.08 -0.05
C ARG A 45 15.07 -10.35 1.44
N VAL A 46 16.19 -10.95 1.82
CA VAL A 46 16.54 -11.19 3.22
C VAL A 46 17.90 -10.55 3.47
N SER A 47 17.96 -9.67 4.47
CA SER A 47 19.18 -8.99 4.87
C SER A 47 20.03 -9.82 5.84
N SER A 48 21.27 -9.38 6.11
CA SER A 48 22.17 -10.06 7.04
C SER A 48 21.71 -10.00 8.51
N ASP A 49 20.93 -8.98 8.86
CA ASP A 49 20.26 -8.83 10.16
C ASP A 49 18.89 -9.54 10.22
N ARG A 50 18.62 -10.46 9.27
CA ARG A 50 17.43 -11.32 9.23
C ARG A 50 16.11 -10.54 9.08
N VAL A 51 16.15 -9.40 8.40
CA VAL A 51 14.94 -8.68 7.98
C VAL A 51 14.49 -9.22 6.63
N ILE A 52 13.22 -9.62 6.56
CA ILE A 52 12.57 -10.04 5.32
C ILE A 52 11.86 -8.83 4.73
N ALA A 53 12.28 -8.39 3.55
CA ALA A 53 11.67 -7.30 2.80
C ALA A 53 10.93 -7.87 1.59
N LEU A 54 9.69 -7.39 1.38
CA LEU A 54 8.82 -7.79 0.29
C LEU A 54 8.52 -6.56 -0.55
N ASP A 55 8.86 -6.59 -1.84
CA ASP A 55 8.50 -5.57 -2.82
C ASP A 55 7.38 -6.11 -3.71
N THR A 56 6.34 -5.31 -3.95
CA THR A 56 5.18 -5.77 -4.72
C THR A 56 5.05 -5.04 -6.03
N GLN A 57 4.32 -5.65 -6.97
CA GLN A 57 3.79 -4.90 -8.10
C GLN A 57 3.01 -3.65 -7.61
N PRO A 58 2.99 -2.56 -8.38
CA PRO A 58 2.24 -1.38 -8.00
C PRO A 58 0.74 -1.67 -8.02
N VAL A 59 0.03 -1.21 -6.98
CA VAL A 59 -1.43 -1.30 -6.89
C VAL A 59 -2.09 -0.34 -7.90
N ARG A 60 -3.25 -0.71 -8.43
CA ARG A 60 -4.01 0.04 -9.44
C ARG A 60 -3.17 0.45 -10.66
N SER A 61 -2.22 -0.40 -11.06
CA SER A 61 -1.27 -0.11 -12.13
C SER A 61 -1.89 -0.26 -13.52
N ALA A 62 -1.87 0.82 -14.31
CA ALA A 62 -2.23 0.79 -15.73
C ALA A 62 -1.38 -0.22 -16.52
N GLY A 63 -0.11 -0.40 -16.17
CA GLY A 63 0.76 -1.37 -16.82
C GLY A 63 0.44 -2.82 -16.45
N VAL A 64 -0.04 -3.10 -15.24
CA VAL A 64 -0.60 -4.42 -14.87
C VAL A 64 -1.90 -4.67 -15.63
N LEU A 65 -2.80 -3.68 -15.66
CA LEU A 65 -4.07 -3.77 -16.40
C LEU A 65 -3.86 -4.03 -17.90
N LEU A 66 -2.93 -3.30 -18.54
CA LEU A 66 -2.62 -3.50 -19.94
C LEU A 66 -2.12 -4.92 -20.22
N ARG A 67 -1.33 -5.49 -19.31
CA ARG A 67 -0.90 -6.90 -19.42
C ARG A 67 -2.06 -7.87 -19.27
N LEU A 68 -3.06 -7.57 -18.44
CA LEU A 68 -4.27 -8.39 -18.32
C LEU A 68 -5.13 -8.31 -19.59
N LEU A 69 -5.26 -7.13 -20.18
CA LEU A 69 -5.99 -6.93 -21.45
C LEU A 69 -5.34 -7.66 -22.63
N GLN A 70 -4.03 -7.84 -22.60
CA GLN A 70 -3.26 -8.53 -23.66
C GLN A 70 -3.19 -10.05 -23.48
N ARG A 71 -3.77 -10.61 -22.41
CA ARG A 71 -3.61 -12.02 -22.07
C ARG A 71 -4.69 -12.91 -22.68
N GLU A 72 -4.27 -14.09 -23.13
CA GLU A 72 -5.17 -15.18 -23.55
C GLU A 72 -5.65 -16.05 -22.37
N ALA A 73 -4.95 -16.00 -21.23
CA ALA A 73 -5.23 -16.85 -20.07
C ALA A 73 -5.14 -16.13 -18.72
N LEU A 74 -5.97 -16.57 -17.78
CA LEU A 74 -6.03 -16.09 -16.40
C LEU A 74 -4.67 -16.30 -15.69
N PRO A 75 -4.18 -15.30 -14.93
CA PRO A 75 -3.01 -15.48 -14.08
C PRO A 75 -3.20 -16.63 -13.06
N ALA A 76 -2.11 -17.33 -12.79
CA ALA A 76 -2.10 -18.42 -11.82
C ALA A 76 -2.58 -17.92 -10.45
N GLY A 77 -3.44 -18.71 -9.80
CA GLY A 77 -3.96 -18.38 -8.47
C GLY A 77 -5.27 -17.59 -8.43
N LEU A 78 -5.70 -17.00 -9.55
CA LEU A 78 -7.00 -16.30 -9.62
C LEU A 78 -8.19 -17.24 -9.87
N GLY A 79 -7.92 -18.46 -10.36
CA GLY A 79 -8.97 -19.39 -10.81
C GLY A 79 -10.02 -19.69 -9.74
N ALA A 80 -9.63 -19.98 -8.50
CA ALA A 80 -10.58 -20.29 -7.43
C ALA A 80 -11.49 -19.10 -7.09
N ALA A 81 -10.91 -17.91 -6.95
CA ALA A 81 -11.65 -16.69 -6.66
C ALA A 81 -12.61 -16.31 -7.82
N VAL A 82 -12.16 -16.45 -9.06
CA VAL A 82 -12.96 -16.20 -10.27
C VAL A 82 -14.13 -17.18 -10.39
N MET A 83 -13.91 -18.47 -10.14
CA MET A 83 -14.98 -19.47 -10.17
C MET A 83 -16.05 -19.23 -9.10
N GLY A 84 -15.70 -18.54 -8.01
CA GLY A 84 -16.64 -18.12 -6.96
C GLY A 84 -17.43 -16.85 -7.29
N LEU A 85 -17.11 -16.14 -8.38
CA LEU A 85 -17.82 -14.92 -8.77
C LEU A 85 -19.21 -15.27 -9.28
N THR A 86 -20.21 -14.63 -8.69
CA THR A 86 -21.61 -14.78 -9.10
C THR A 86 -22.27 -13.41 -9.28
N THR A 87 -23.34 -13.36 -10.06
CA THR A 87 -24.17 -12.16 -10.22
C THR A 87 -25.66 -12.50 -10.05
N THR A 88 -26.45 -11.57 -9.52
CA THR A 88 -27.91 -11.68 -9.49
C THR A 88 -28.53 -11.10 -10.76
N THR A 89 -28.51 -11.87 -11.85
CA THR A 89 -29.19 -11.49 -13.10
C THR A 89 -30.44 -12.35 -13.29
N GLY A 90 -31.60 -11.84 -12.84
CA GLY A 90 -32.89 -12.49 -13.07
C GLY A 90 -34.02 -11.94 -12.19
N THR A 91 -35.25 -12.04 -12.69
CA THR A 91 -36.49 -11.62 -12.00
C THR A 91 -36.76 -12.35 -10.68
N ARG A 92 -35.98 -13.40 -10.39
CA ARG A 92 -36.12 -14.28 -9.22
C ARG A 92 -34.93 -14.24 -8.24
N GLY A 93 -33.93 -13.37 -8.47
CA GLY A 93 -32.77 -13.24 -7.58
C GLY A 93 -31.80 -14.43 -7.57
N GLU A 94 -31.86 -15.30 -8.59
CA GLU A 94 -30.94 -16.43 -8.73
C GLU A 94 -29.50 -15.95 -8.97
N ARG A 95 -28.55 -16.46 -8.20
CA ARG A 95 -27.11 -16.22 -8.40
C ARG A 95 -26.60 -17.13 -9.51
N ARG A 96 -25.99 -16.56 -10.55
CA ARG A 96 -25.33 -17.29 -11.64
C ARG A 96 -23.84 -17.00 -11.66
N PRO A 97 -22.98 -17.97 -12.04
CA PRO A 97 -21.55 -17.74 -12.21
C PRO A 97 -21.29 -16.60 -13.21
N LEU A 98 -20.32 -15.75 -12.92
CA LEU A 98 -19.89 -14.70 -13.84
C LEU A 98 -19.01 -15.35 -14.91
N THR A 99 -19.48 -15.39 -16.16
CA THR A 99 -18.77 -16.05 -17.27
C THR A 99 -17.66 -15.18 -17.87
N ASP A 100 -17.82 -13.85 -17.79
CA ASP A 100 -16.86 -12.88 -18.31
C ASP A 100 -16.46 -11.92 -17.19
N VAL A 101 -15.20 -12.03 -16.73
CA VAL A 101 -14.63 -11.12 -15.72
C VAL A 101 -13.78 -10.09 -16.45
N SER A 102 -14.03 -8.81 -16.21
CA SER A 102 -13.25 -7.74 -16.84
C SER A 102 -11.81 -7.71 -16.33
N ALA A 103 -10.89 -7.17 -17.14
CA ALA A 103 -9.48 -7.05 -16.76
C ALA A 103 -9.30 -6.13 -15.55
N GLU A 104 -10.15 -5.12 -15.38
CA GLU A 104 -10.18 -4.21 -14.23
C GLU A 104 -10.57 -4.95 -12.95
N ALA A 105 -11.60 -5.80 -13.02
CA ALA A 105 -12.02 -6.61 -11.88
C ALA A 105 -10.94 -7.63 -11.48
N LEU A 106 -10.21 -8.19 -12.45
CA LEU A 106 -9.06 -9.06 -12.20
C LEU A 106 -7.89 -8.29 -11.58
N ALA A 107 -7.59 -7.08 -12.05
CA ALA A 107 -6.55 -6.24 -11.45
C ALA A 107 -6.88 -5.89 -9.99
N GLU A 108 -8.13 -5.49 -9.72
CA GLU A 108 -8.62 -5.18 -8.39
C GLU A 108 -8.58 -6.40 -7.45
N LEU A 109 -8.93 -7.58 -7.97
CA LEU A 109 -8.78 -8.85 -7.24
C LEU A 109 -7.33 -9.11 -6.86
N MET A 110 -6.39 -8.93 -7.80
CA MET A 110 -4.97 -9.13 -7.55
C MET A 110 -4.45 -8.18 -6.46
N ASP A 111 -4.79 -6.90 -6.55
CA ASP A 111 -4.38 -5.89 -5.58
C ASP A 111 -4.90 -6.22 -4.18
N LEU A 112 -6.18 -6.62 -4.08
CA LEU A 112 -6.82 -6.98 -2.82
C LEU A 112 -6.18 -8.22 -2.19
N GLN A 113 -5.92 -9.26 -2.98
CA GLN A 113 -5.26 -10.48 -2.50
C GLN A 113 -3.84 -10.21 -1.99
N ILE A 114 -3.07 -9.37 -2.70
CA ILE A 114 -1.72 -8.96 -2.28
C ILE A 114 -1.79 -8.17 -0.97
N ALA A 115 -2.67 -7.17 -0.88
CA ALA A 115 -2.83 -6.35 0.32
C ALA A 115 -3.23 -7.20 1.55
N MET A 116 -4.21 -8.09 1.39
CA MET A 116 -4.64 -9.02 2.45
C MET A 116 -3.49 -9.92 2.91
N TRP A 117 -2.69 -10.41 1.97
CA TRP A 117 -1.57 -11.29 2.28
C TRP A 117 -0.47 -10.54 3.04
N LEU A 118 -0.07 -9.36 2.58
CA LEU A 118 0.92 -8.51 3.27
C LEU A 118 0.47 -8.15 4.68
N LEU A 119 -0.78 -7.72 4.87
CA LEU A 119 -1.34 -7.39 6.18
C LEU A 119 -1.31 -8.58 7.16
N ARG A 120 -1.31 -9.82 6.65
CA ARG A 120 -1.28 -11.03 7.47
C ARG A 120 0.13 -11.54 7.76
N VAL A 121 1.06 -11.42 6.81
CA VAL A 121 2.39 -12.05 6.91
C VAL A 121 3.50 -11.09 7.35
N CYS A 122 3.26 -9.78 7.29
CA CYS A 122 4.22 -8.76 7.68
C CYS A 122 3.99 -8.25 9.10
N ASP A 123 5.08 -7.80 9.74
CA ASP A 123 5.01 -7.00 10.97
C ASP A 123 4.60 -5.55 10.65
N ALA A 124 5.15 -4.98 9.58
CA ALA A 124 4.84 -3.64 9.11
C ALA A 124 4.62 -3.60 7.59
N VAL A 125 3.67 -2.79 7.13
CA VAL A 125 3.38 -2.56 5.71
C VAL A 125 3.49 -1.07 5.43
N VAL A 126 4.44 -0.70 4.57
CA VAL A 126 4.61 0.68 4.12
C VAL A 126 3.72 0.93 2.91
N VAL A 127 2.84 1.92 3.02
CA VAL A 127 1.89 2.28 1.95
C VAL A 127 2.34 3.60 1.35
N MET A 128 2.96 3.54 0.18
CA MET A 128 3.39 4.72 -0.56
C MET A 128 2.26 5.24 -1.43
N CYS A 129 1.76 6.42 -1.09
CA CYS A 129 0.76 7.15 -1.86
C CYS A 129 1.43 8.19 -2.76
N PRO A 130 0.90 8.44 -3.97
CA PRO A 130 1.27 9.63 -4.73
C PRO A 130 0.69 10.89 -4.06
N GLU A 131 1.34 12.05 -4.26
CA GLU A 131 0.85 13.35 -3.76
C GLU A 131 -0.58 13.66 -4.24
N SER A 132 -0.94 13.18 -5.43
CA SER A 132 -2.24 13.42 -6.06
C SER A 132 -3.38 12.53 -5.55
N ASP A 133 -3.08 11.40 -4.90
CA ASP A 133 -4.09 10.43 -4.46
C ASP A 133 -3.62 9.71 -3.18
N ALA A 134 -3.95 10.31 -2.04
CA ALA A 134 -3.68 9.74 -0.74
C ALA A 134 -4.70 8.66 -0.34
N GLU A 135 -5.92 8.71 -0.88
CA GLU A 135 -7.07 7.92 -0.42
C GLU A 135 -7.09 6.53 -1.04
N GLY A 136 -6.88 6.42 -2.36
CA GLY A 136 -7.04 5.17 -3.09
C GLY A 136 -6.28 3.96 -2.52
N PRO A 137 -4.97 4.07 -2.23
CA PRO A 137 -4.22 2.99 -1.59
C PRO A 137 -4.70 2.67 -0.17
N LEU A 138 -5.16 3.67 0.60
CA LEU A 138 -5.63 3.48 1.98
C LEU A 138 -7.01 2.82 2.02
N GLU A 139 -7.91 3.15 1.09
CA GLU A 139 -9.18 2.46 0.91
C GLU A 139 -8.98 0.98 0.58
N LEU A 140 -7.98 0.66 -0.26
CA LEU A 140 -7.61 -0.72 -0.56
C LEU A 140 -7.15 -1.45 0.71
N ILE A 141 -6.33 -0.82 1.54
CA ILE A 141 -5.85 -1.39 2.81
C ILE A 141 -7.00 -1.61 3.78
N SER A 142 -7.93 -0.65 3.89
CA SER A 142 -9.13 -0.78 4.73
C SER A 142 -10.01 -1.95 4.27
N ALA A 143 -10.30 -2.03 2.96
CA ALA A 143 -11.06 -3.13 2.38
C ALA A 143 -10.37 -4.49 2.58
N ALA A 144 -9.04 -4.54 2.41
CA ALA A 144 -8.25 -5.74 2.65
C ALA A 144 -8.33 -6.18 4.12
N GLY A 145 -8.19 -5.26 5.07
CA GLY A 145 -8.33 -5.52 6.51
C GLY A 145 -9.70 -6.11 6.85
N MET A 146 -10.77 -5.49 6.37
CA MET A 146 -12.15 -5.97 6.56
C MET A 146 -12.35 -7.39 6.04
N LEU A 147 -11.85 -7.70 4.83
CA LEU A 147 -12.00 -9.04 4.25
C LEU A 147 -11.11 -10.07 4.94
N LEU A 148 -9.95 -9.65 5.45
CA LEU A 148 -9.00 -10.52 6.11
C LEU A 148 -9.56 -11.11 7.41
N SER A 149 -10.47 -10.39 8.09
CA SER A 149 -11.20 -10.90 9.27
C SER A 149 -11.96 -12.20 8.98
N SER A 150 -12.41 -12.40 7.74
CA SER A 150 -13.15 -13.59 7.30
C SER A 150 -12.26 -14.77 6.90
N VAL A 151 -10.95 -14.54 6.76
CA VAL A 151 -9.99 -15.56 6.35
C VAL A 151 -9.33 -16.15 7.61
N PRO A 152 -9.53 -17.45 7.91
CA PRO A 152 -8.98 -18.06 9.11
C PRO A 152 -7.45 -17.94 9.14
N ARG A 153 -6.86 -17.84 10.33
CA ARG A 153 -5.41 -17.94 10.49
C ARG A 153 -4.96 -19.40 10.42
N PRO A 154 -3.82 -19.70 9.76
CA PRO A 154 -3.20 -21.02 9.81
C PRO A 154 -2.76 -21.39 11.25
N THR A 155 -3.60 -22.14 11.96
CA THR A 155 -3.37 -22.55 13.36
C THR A 155 -2.30 -23.64 13.52
N SER A 156 -1.89 -24.28 12.41
CA SER A 156 -0.83 -25.30 12.39
C SER A 156 0.57 -24.70 12.62
N THR A 157 0.78 -23.46 12.24
CA THR A 157 2.08 -22.76 12.33
C THR A 157 2.02 -21.59 13.31
N TRP A 158 0.92 -20.84 13.32
CA TRP A 158 0.75 -19.66 14.16
C TRP A 158 -0.22 -19.92 15.32
N GLN A 159 0.15 -19.44 16.51
CA GLN A 159 -0.67 -19.47 17.72
C GLN A 159 -0.66 -18.09 18.39
N PRO A 160 -1.79 -17.64 18.96
CA PRO A 160 -1.82 -16.42 19.75
C PRO A 160 -0.91 -16.56 20.98
N ALA A 161 -0.27 -15.46 21.37
CA ALA A 161 0.58 -15.44 22.56
C ALA A 161 -0.25 -15.81 23.81
N LYS A 162 0.22 -16.77 24.61
CA LYS A 162 -0.42 -17.14 25.87
C LYS A 162 -0.06 -16.10 26.94
N GLY A 163 -0.90 -15.07 27.15
CA GLY A 163 -0.65 -14.13 28.26
C GLY A 163 -1.37 -12.78 28.30
N GLY A 164 -2.49 -12.56 27.61
CA GLY A 164 -3.27 -11.31 27.72
C GLY A 164 -4.49 -11.48 28.63
N THR A 165 -4.43 -10.94 29.85
CA THR A 165 -5.59 -10.81 30.75
C THR A 165 -6.40 -9.58 30.33
N ASP A 166 -7.16 -9.67 29.24
CA ASP A 166 -8.38 -8.88 29.06
C ASP A 166 -9.19 -9.42 27.85
N PRO A 167 -10.45 -9.83 28.05
CA PRO A 167 -11.31 -10.35 26.98
C PRO A 167 -11.89 -9.25 26.06
N GLY A 168 -11.30 -8.04 26.05
CA GLY A 168 -11.82 -6.85 25.38
C GLY A 168 -10.93 -6.21 24.31
N GLU A 169 -9.66 -6.63 24.18
CA GLU A 169 -8.74 -6.12 23.16
C GLU A 169 -8.18 -7.28 22.32
N GLU A 170 -9.03 -7.91 21.53
CA GLU A 170 -8.58 -8.73 20.41
C GLU A 170 -8.06 -7.81 19.30
N ASN A 171 -6.89 -7.18 19.51
CA ASN A 171 -6.10 -6.62 18.41
C ASN A 171 -5.50 -7.80 17.64
N VAL A 172 -6.30 -8.44 16.78
CA VAL A 172 -5.98 -9.68 16.08
C VAL A 172 -4.95 -9.42 14.99
N GLY A 173 -3.67 -9.27 15.36
CA GLY A 173 -2.46 -9.51 14.55
C GLY A 173 -2.50 -9.12 13.06
N THR A 174 -2.88 -7.91 12.71
CA THR A 174 -2.56 -7.39 11.37
C THR A 174 -1.28 -6.57 11.45
N ALA A 175 -0.60 -6.41 10.32
CA ALA A 175 0.60 -5.60 10.22
C ALA A 175 0.33 -4.14 10.64
N ALA A 176 1.32 -3.50 11.23
CA ALA A 176 1.32 -2.07 11.43
C ALA A 176 1.39 -1.36 10.07
N VAL A 177 0.37 -0.57 9.73
CA VAL A 177 0.35 0.21 8.49
C VAL A 177 1.08 1.53 8.71
N ILE A 178 2.00 1.83 7.80
CA ILE A 178 2.83 3.02 7.80
C ILE A 178 2.58 3.77 6.48
N PRO A 179 1.67 4.75 6.47
CA PRO A 179 1.39 5.50 5.26
C PRO A 179 2.48 6.56 5.01
N GLY A 180 2.79 6.81 3.75
CA GLY A 180 3.65 7.91 3.35
C GLY A 180 3.38 8.40 1.94
N ILE A 181 3.79 9.63 1.63
CA ILE A 181 3.79 10.16 0.26
C ILE A 181 5.22 10.12 -0.27
N ALA A 182 5.38 9.64 -1.50
CA ALA A 182 6.66 9.65 -2.21
C ALA A 182 6.65 10.63 -3.39
N GLY A 183 7.81 11.20 -3.71
CA GLY A 183 8.02 11.99 -4.92
C GLY A 183 7.42 13.39 -4.85
N CYS A 184 7.27 13.93 -3.64
CA CYS A 184 6.77 15.27 -3.47
C CYS A 184 7.78 16.30 -4.00
N SER A 185 7.28 17.37 -4.60
CA SER A 185 8.11 18.54 -4.83
C SER A 185 8.44 19.20 -3.48
N ALA A 186 9.68 19.63 -3.27
CA ALA A 186 10.18 20.30 -2.04
C ALA A 186 9.46 21.63 -1.68
N GLY A 187 8.36 21.96 -2.36
CA GLY A 187 7.62 23.20 -2.16
C GLY A 187 6.81 23.23 -0.87
N HIS A 188 6.32 24.42 -0.52
CA HIS A 188 5.50 24.73 0.66
C HIS A 188 4.23 23.87 0.86
N LYS A 189 3.87 23.01 -0.10
CA LYS A 189 2.67 22.14 -0.05
C LYS A 189 2.92 20.79 0.61
N LEU A 190 4.18 20.38 0.81
CA LEU A 190 4.54 19.10 1.41
C LEU A 190 3.86 18.87 2.78
N PRO A 191 3.89 19.84 3.72
CA PRO A 191 3.28 19.64 5.04
C PRO A 191 1.76 19.59 4.96
N GLU A 192 1.15 20.32 4.03
CA GLU A 192 -0.31 20.34 3.82
C GLU A 192 -0.80 19.02 3.23
N ALA A 193 -0.12 18.51 2.20
CA ALA A 193 -0.42 17.21 1.60
C ALA A 193 -0.23 16.07 2.59
N ALA A 194 0.86 16.08 3.36
CA ALA A 194 1.11 15.09 4.41
C ALA A 194 0.03 15.13 5.50
N LEU A 195 -0.38 16.32 5.94
CA LEU A 195 -1.43 16.48 6.95
C LEU A 195 -2.81 16.05 6.42
N ALA A 196 -3.14 16.38 5.16
CA ALA A 196 -4.37 15.94 4.52
C ALA A 196 -4.41 14.41 4.43
N ALA A 197 -3.30 13.80 4.00
CA ALA A 197 -3.18 12.35 3.90
C ALA A 197 -3.20 11.66 5.28
N GLN A 198 -2.61 12.27 6.32
CA GLN A 198 -2.70 11.81 7.70
C GLN A 198 -4.15 11.79 8.21
N ARG A 199 -4.92 12.85 7.91
CA ARG A 199 -6.35 12.93 8.25
C ARG A 199 -7.15 11.89 7.50
N ALA A 200 -6.92 11.75 6.19
CA ALA A 200 -7.57 10.73 5.37
C ALA A 200 -7.29 9.32 5.92
N ALA A 201 -6.03 9.00 6.23
CA ALA A 201 -5.65 7.73 6.85
C ALA A 201 -6.36 7.49 8.18
N SER A 202 -6.39 8.51 9.04
CA SER A 202 -7.06 8.41 10.34
C SER A 202 -8.57 8.18 10.18
N CYS A 203 -9.23 8.83 9.21
CA CYS A 203 -10.65 8.64 8.94
C CYS A 203 -10.97 7.29 8.29
N ILE A 204 -10.20 6.88 7.27
CA ILE A 204 -10.43 5.65 6.51
C ILE A 204 -10.17 4.40 7.36
N LEU A 205 -9.21 4.48 8.29
CA LEU A 205 -8.80 3.37 9.14
C LEU A 205 -9.36 3.43 10.56
N ALA A 206 -10.14 4.46 10.91
CA ALA A 206 -10.70 4.66 12.26
C ALA A 206 -11.44 3.43 12.79
N ASP A 207 -12.27 2.82 11.94
CA ASP A 207 -13.09 1.66 12.26
C ASP A 207 -12.51 0.36 11.68
N SER A 208 -11.27 0.38 11.18
CA SER A 208 -10.63 -0.81 10.62
C SER A 208 -9.89 -1.59 11.72
N ASP A 209 -9.90 -2.92 11.61
CA ASP A 209 -9.09 -3.80 12.47
C ASP A 209 -7.57 -3.65 12.22
N VAL A 210 -7.18 -2.73 11.32
CA VAL A 210 -5.79 -2.52 10.92
C VAL A 210 -5.12 -1.56 11.90
N SER A 211 -4.04 -2.03 12.52
CA SER A 211 -3.23 -1.20 13.40
C SER A 211 -2.48 -0.15 12.58
N LEU A 212 -2.79 1.12 12.81
CA LEU A 212 -2.06 2.24 12.26
C LEU A 212 -0.86 2.55 13.15
N SER A 213 0.34 2.64 12.58
CA SER A 213 1.53 2.98 13.38
C SER A 213 1.33 4.36 14.03
N ARG A 214 1.43 4.40 15.36
CA ARG A 214 1.38 5.62 16.17
C ARG A 214 2.80 5.88 16.67
N GLY A 215 3.36 7.05 16.38
CA GLY A 215 4.58 7.50 17.07
C GLY A 215 5.82 7.86 16.23
N LEU A 216 5.70 8.10 14.93
CA LEU A 216 6.73 8.86 14.21
C LEU A 216 6.18 10.20 13.75
N GLU A 217 6.67 11.25 14.41
CA GLU A 217 6.34 12.64 14.09
C GLU A 217 6.92 13.01 12.73
N VAL A 218 6.21 13.86 11.98
CA VAL A 218 6.75 14.48 10.77
C VAL A 218 8.06 15.18 11.14
N PRO A 219 9.20 14.89 10.50
CA PRO A 219 10.45 15.56 10.83
C PRO A 219 10.30 17.06 10.66
N GLN A 220 10.34 17.79 11.78
CA GLN A 220 10.10 19.23 11.86
C GLN A 220 11.19 20.08 11.15
N GLY A 221 12.14 19.45 10.46
CA GLY A 221 13.35 20.07 9.94
C GLY A 221 13.23 20.78 8.58
N MET A 222 12.19 20.54 7.79
CA MET A 222 12.16 21.00 6.39
C MET A 222 11.47 22.37 6.16
N GLY A 223 10.98 23.01 7.21
CA GLY A 223 10.17 24.24 7.10
C GLY A 223 10.83 25.55 7.55
N ARG A 224 12.01 25.55 8.20
CA ARG A 224 12.64 26.80 8.66
C ARG A 224 13.53 27.41 7.59
N ALA A 225 12.90 27.95 6.54
CA ALA A 225 13.53 29.01 5.77
C ALA A 225 13.68 30.24 6.68
N ARG A 226 14.93 30.48 7.12
CA ARG A 226 15.51 31.74 7.60
C ARG A 226 14.51 32.69 8.27
N GLU A 227 14.45 32.63 9.60
CA GLU A 227 13.69 33.55 10.45
C GLU A 227 13.99 35.02 10.07
N ASP A 228 12.95 35.69 9.59
CA ASP A 228 12.91 37.14 9.46
C ASP A 228 12.75 37.72 10.89
N PRO A 229 13.52 38.74 11.33
CA PRO A 229 13.57 39.15 12.75
C PRO A 229 12.31 39.83 13.32
N GLY A 230 11.14 39.67 12.71
CA GLY A 230 9.92 40.41 13.08
C GLY A 230 8.59 39.66 12.92
N GLY A 231 8.60 38.35 12.62
CA GLY A 231 7.37 37.57 12.47
C GLY A 231 7.00 36.81 13.74
N HIS A 232 5.86 37.13 14.34
CA HIS A 232 5.29 36.38 15.46
C HIS A 232 5.28 34.87 15.16
N GLY A 233 5.95 34.09 16.01
CA GLY A 233 6.01 32.65 15.92
C GLY A 233 4.60 32.05 15.86
N PHE A 234 4.33 31.29 14.80
CA PHE A 234 3.18 30.39 14.79
C PHE A 234 3.45 29.33 15.86
N GLY A 235 2.63 29.40 16.91
CA GLY A 235 2.75 28.59 18.11
C GLY A 235 2.70 27.10 17.81
N GLU A 236 3.39 26.37 18.67
CA GLU A 236 3.16 24.95 18.95
C GLU A 236 1.65 24.75 19.16
N GLY A 237 0.97 24.24 18.13
CA GLY A 237 -0.34 23.63 18.30
C GLY A 237 -0.19 22.33 19.09
N PRO A 238 -1.19 21.93 19.89
CA PRO A 238 -1.12 20.71 20.67
C PRO A 238 -0.84 19.52 19.73
N ALA A 239 0.12 18.66 20.10
CA ALA A 239 0.39 17.41 19.42
C ALA A 239 -0.92 16.64 19.24
N GLN A 240 -1.49 16.65 18.03
CA GLN A 240 -2.70 15.90 17.74
C GLN A 240 -2.33 14.42 17.69
N GLU A 241 -3.07 13.59 18.43
CA GLU A 241 -2.98 12.12 18.51
C GLU A 241 -3.32 11.42 17.17
N GLY A 242 -2.59 11.75 16.11
CA GLY A 242 -2.83 11.26 14.75
C GLY A 242 -1.80 10.22 14.29
N ALA A 243 -2.18 9.44 13.28
CA ALA A 243 -1.34 8.48 12.56
C ALA A 243 0.05 9.03 12.20
N SER A 244 1.14 8.26 12.30
CA SER A 244 2.43 8.69 11.77
C SER A 244 2.41 8.67 10.24
N PHE A 245 2.67 9.80 9.58
CA PHE A 245 2.65 9.93 8.13
C PHE A 245 3.98 10.44 7.62
N PHE A 246 4.61 9.73 6.68
CA PHE A 246 5.93 10.10 6.15
C PHE A 246 5.82 10.84 4.82
N ALA A 247 6.71 11.80 4.57
CA ALA A 247 6.80 12.46 3.29
C ALA A 247 8.24 12.36 2.78
N LEU A 248 8.42 11.71 1.63
CA LEU A 248 9.71 11.55 0.96
C LEU A 248 9.75 12.48 -0.26
N PRO A 249 10.61 13.52 -0.24
CA PRO A 249 10.75 14.44 -1.34
C PRO A 249 11.44 13.80 -2.54
N THR A 250 11.34 14.43 -3.71
CA THR A 250 12.06 14.00 -4.90
C THR A 250 13.57 14.16 -4.68
N PRO A 251 14.39 13.11 -4.92
CA PRO A 251 15.83 13.21 -4.78
C PRO A 251 16.40 14.37 -5.62
N GLY A 252 17.12 15.28 -4.97
CA GLY A 252 17.74 16.44 -5.62
C GLY A 252 16.98 17.76 -5.49
N ASP A 253 15.71 17.74 -5.05
CA ASP A 253 14.96 18.97 -4.75
C ASP A 253 15.26 19.54 -3.36
N GLU A 254 16.04 18.81 -2.55
CA GLU A 254 16.28 19.08 -1.14
C GLU A 254 17.75 19.42 -0.82
N PRO A 255 18.02 19.98 0.38
CA PRO A 255 19.38 20.11 0.88
C PRO A 255 20.12 18.77 0.85
N ALA A 256 21.41 18.80 0.51
CA ALA A 256 22.24 17.61 0.44
C ALA A 256 22.20 16.83 1.76
N GLY A 257 21.90 15.52 1.70
CA GLY A 257 21.81 14.63 2.86
C GLY A 257 20.45 14.56 3.53
N ALA A 258 19.51 15.45 3.20
CA ALA A 258 18.19 15.46 3.83
C ALA A 258 17.33 14.25 3.41
N TYR A 259 17.41 13.85 2.14
CA TYR A 259 16.71 12.65 1.65
C TYR A 259 17.22 11.38 2.34
N GLU A 260 18.54 11.21 2.46
CA GLU A 260 19.15 10.06 3.14
C GLU A 260 18.77 10.01 4.63
N GLN A 261 18.69 11.16 5.29
CA GLN A 261 18.23 11.26 6.67
C GLN A 261 16.77 10.81 6.81
N LEU A 262 15.88 11.31 5.96
CA LEU A 262 14.46 10.92 5.97
C LEU A 262 14.28 9.42 5.71
N CYS A 263 15.05 8.85 4.77
CA CYS A 263 15.06 7.40 4.56
C CYS A 263 15.55 6.64 5.81
N SER A 264 16.58 7.14 6.50
CA SER A 264 17.07 6.52 7.74
C SER A 264 16.04 6.56 8.85
N GLU A 265 15.31 7.66 9.01
CA GLU A 265 14.23 7.81 9.99
C GLU A 265 13.06 6.89 9.68
N LEU A 266 12.65 6.80 8.41
CA LEU A 266 11.63 5.85 7.97
C LEU A 266 12.06 4.40 8.26
N CYS A 267 13.28 4.02 7.89
CA CYS A 267 13.80 2.68 8.17
C CYS A 267 13.80 2.36 9.67
N ALA A 268 14.25 3.30 10.51
CA ALA A 268 14.22 3.14 11.96
C ALA A 268 12.78 2.97 12.48
N GLY A 269 11.84 3.75 11.94
CA GLY A 269 10.42 3.65 12.30
C GLY A 269 9.75 2.35 11.87
N VAL A 270 10.07 1.84 10.68
CA VAL A 270 9.56 0.54 10.20
C VAL A 270 10.09 -0.59 11.08
N LEU A 271 11.38 -0.56 11.45
CA LEU A 271 12.01 -1.60 12.26
C LEU A 271 11.57 -1.58 13.73
N SER A 272 11.09 -0.44 14.22
CA SER A 272 10.56 -0.29 15.59
C SER A 272 9.04 -0.50 15.68
N ALA A 273 8.35 -0.68 14.55
CA ALA A 273 6.91 -0.85 14.51
C ALA A 273 6.46 -2.07 15.35
N PRO A 274 5.24 -2.03 15.93
CA PRO A 274 4.69 -3.14 16.69
C PRO A 274 4.69 -4.42 15.85
N ARG A 275 5.28 -5.48 16.40
CA ARG A 275 5.27 -6.82 15.77
C ARG A 275 3.96 -7.53 16.06
N GLN A 276 3.58 -8.45 15.18
CA GLN A 276 2.35 -9.21 15.39
C GLN A 276 2.39 -10.03 16.68
N GLN A 277 1.31 -9.97 17.47
CA GLN A 277 1.22 -10.67 18.75
C GLN A 277 0.90 -12.15 18.54
N GLY A 278 1.93 -12.99 18.43
CA GLY A 278 1.81 -14.44 18.30
C GLY A 278 3.04 -15.19 18.78
N ASN A 279 3.07 -16.50 18.58
CA ASN A 279 4.28 -17.30 18.79
C ASN A 279 5.40 -16.84 17.83
N PRO A 280 6.65 -16.75 18.29
CA PRO A 280 7.76 -16.44 17.40
C PRO A 280 7.92 -17.57 16.39
N LEU A 281 7.80 -17.25 15.10
CA LEU A 281 8.03 -18.17 14.00
C LEU A 281 9.49 -18.11 13.56
N ARG A 282 10.07 -19.27 13.25
CA ARG A 282 11.32 -19.34 12.48
C ARG A 282 11.05 -18.94 11.03
N GLU A 283 12.07 -18.49 10.31
CA GLU A 283 11.96 -18.08 8.89
C GLU A 283 11.30 -19.15 7.99
N GLN A 284 11.61 -20.44 8.23
CA GLN A 284 10.99 -21.55 7.50
C GLN A 284 9.50 -21.74 7.87
N GLU A 285 9.15 -21.55 9.14
CA GLU A 285 7.77 -21.65 9.63
C GLU A 285 6.95 -20.45 9.14
N TRP A 286 7.56 -19.27 9.08
CA TRP A 286 6.98 -18.07 8.46
C TRP A 286 6.69 -18.30 6.98
N LEU A 287 7.60 -18.94 6.23
CA LEU A 287 7.36 -19.24 4.81
C LEU A 287 6.18 -20.21 4.64
N ALA A 288 6.08 -21.25 5.46
CA ALA A 288 4.96 -22.17 5.44
C ALA A 288 3.63 -21.48 5.82
N PHE A 289 3.66 -20.61 6.83
CA PHE A 289 2.54 -19.76 7.21
C PHE A 289 2.09 -18.84 6.07
N ALA A 290 3.03 -18.20 5.38
CA ALA A 290 2.76 -17.31 4.27
C ALA A 290 2.16 -18.05 3.06
N GLN A 291 2.65 -19.25 2.75
CA GLN A 291 2.09 -20.10 1.70
C GLN A 291 0.65 -20.54 2.01
N GLN A 292 0.40 -20.98 3.24
CA GLN A 292 -0.94 -21.39 3.65
C GLN A 292 -1.91 -20.21 3.63
N THR A 293 -1.49 -19.06 4.16
CA THR A 293 -2.27 -17.81 4.11
C THR A 293 -2.66 -17.43 2.70
N TRP A 294 -1.73 -17.51 1.74
CA TRP A 294 -2.03 -17.24 0.33
C TRP A 294 -3.09 -18.19 -0.22
N SER A 295 -2.99 -19.49 0.08
CA SER A 295 -3.98 -20.49 -0.34
C SER A 295 -5.36 -20.21 0.22
N ASP A 296 -5.44 -19.79 1.49
CA ASP A 296 -6.71 -19.51 2.17
C ASP A 296 -7.36 -18.23 1.62
N ILE A 297 -6.58 -17.19 1.33
CA ILE A 297 -7.07 -15.97 0.66
C ILE A 297 -7.63 -16.29 -0.72
N GLN A 298 -6.95 -17.12 -1.52
CA GLN A 298 -7.41 -17.50 -2.86
C GLN A 298 -8.74 -18.27 -2.86
N LYS A 299 -9.01 -19.02 -1.79
CA LYS A 299 -10.24 -19.80 -1.61
C LYS A 299 -11.33 -19.04 -0.85
N SER A 300 -11.04 -17.81 -0.42
CA SER A 300 -11.97 -17.02 0.38
C SER A 300 -13.19 -16.61 -0.43
N GLY A 301 -14.37 -17.12 -0.04
CA GLY A 301 -15.63 -16.70 -0.62
C GLY A 301 -15.97 -15.23 -0.35
N ALA A 302 -15.38 -14.61 0.68
CA ALA A 302 -15.58 -13.19 0.98
C ALA A 302 -14.98 -12.29 -0.10
N VAL A 303 -13.80 -12.65 -0.61
CA VAL A 303 -13.12 -11.94 -1.70
C VAL A 303 -13.96 -12.01 -2.98
N SER A 304 -14.43 -13.21 -3.35
CA SER A 304 -15.35 -13.37 -4.49
C SER A 304 -16.65 -12.58 -4.30
N ALA A 305 -17.25 -12.61 -3.11
CA ALA A 305 -18.49 -11.89 -2.81
C ALA A 305 -18.33 -10.36 -2.81
N TYR A 306 -17.14 -9.84 -2.48
CA TYR A 306 -16.82 -8.42 -2.58
C TYR A 306 -16.85 -7.96 -4.05
N LEU A 307 -16.15 -8.68 -4.93
CA LEU A 307 -16.08 -8.34 -6.35
C LEU A 307 -17.42 -8.54 -7.07
N SER A 308 -18.15 -9.60 -6.74
CA SER A 308 -19.53 -9.78 -7.20
C SER A 308 -20.41 -8.57 -6.92
N ARG A 309 -20.33 -8.03 -5.70
CA ARG A 309 -21.08 -6.83 -5.31
C ARG A 309 -20.61 -5.58 -6.04
N GLN A 310 -19.30 -5.38 -6.17
CA GLN A 310 -18.74 -4.26 -6.95
C GLN A 310 -19.18 -4.31 -8.41
N HIS A 311 -19.22 -5.49 -9.02
CA HIS A 311 -19.73 -5.66 -10.37
C HIS A 311 -21.21 -5.30 -10.45
N GLU A 312 -22.04 -5.76 -9.52
CA GLU A 312 -23.48 -5.44 -9.49
C GLU A 312 -23.76 -3.95 -9.28
N THR A 313 -22.95 -3.25 -8.48
CA THR A 313 -23.15 -1.82 -8.20
C THR A 313 -22.56 -0.92 -9.28
N ARG A 314 -21.43 -1.26 -9.90
CA ARG A 314 -20.84 -0.48 -11.01
C ARG A 314 -21.76 -0.38 -12.23
N PHE A 315 -22.59 -1.40 -12.49
CA PHE A 315 -23.59 -1.36 -13.57
C PHE A 315 -24.92 -0.70 -13.18
N ARG A 316 -25.14 -0.39 -11.90
CA ARG A 316 -26.20 0.55 -11.49
C ARG A 316 -25.64 1.96 -11.51
N GLY A 317 -25.29 2.44 -12.70
CA GLY A 317 -25.30 3.88 -12.94
C GLY A 317 -26.63 4.48 -12.48
N ALA A 318 -26.62 5.74 -12.05
CA ALA A 318 -27.85 6.45 -11.71
C ALA A 318 -28.93 6.14 -12.76
N PRO A 319 -30.18 5.85 -12.37
CA PRO A 319 -31.23 5.37 -13.27
C PRO A 319 -31.52 6.28 -14.48
N ASP A 320 -30.96 7.49 -14.50
CA ASP A 320 -31.13 8.51 -15.53
C ASP A 320 -29.97 8.60 -16.55
N TRP A 321 -28.93 7.77 -16.44
CA TRP A 321 -27.82 7.78 -17.40
C TRP A 321 -28.11 6.88 -18.62
N GLN A 322 -29.04 7.31 -19.47
CA GLN A 322 -29.11 6.80 -20.84
C GLN A 322 -27.96 7.41 -21.63
N VAL A 323 -27.00 6.58 -22.04
CA VAL A 323 -25.99 6.98 -23.02
C VAL A 323 -26.73 7.19 -24.36
N PRO A 324 -26.58 8.36 -25.03
CA PRO A 324 -27.20 8.62 -26.32
C PRO A 324 -26.70 7.69 -27.44
#